data_AF-A0A6N0LUH4-F1
#
_entry.id   AF-A0A6N0LUH4-F1
#
_cell.length_a   1.000
_cell.length_b   1.000
_cell.length_c   1.000
_cell.angle_alpha   90.00
_cell.angle_beta   90.00
_cell.angle_gamma   90.00
#
_symmetry.space_group_name_H-M   'P 1'
#
loop_
_entity.id
_entity.type
_entity.pdbx_description
1 polymer ?
#
loop_
_entity_poly.entity_id
_entity_poly.type
_entity_poly.pdbx_seq_one_letter_code
_entity_poly.pdbx_strand_id
1 'polypeptide(L)'
;MRQLTLSISGISVNLKRFVSYDRILADTGQTEYSIVGTPLDSGPFYEPKHIWTISAMVTIEQWRGLGAIFGECDAKRRNQGNYSITVDDSIQDFIEQGARTRALAAGGSQTTFTGGVSYPARFFARMFEPKSQWQRNHLYPYVASFVLRELDKTI
;
A
#
# COMPACT_ATOMS: atom_id res chain seq x y z
N MET A 1 8.37 13.79 6.92
CA MET A 1 8.78 13.70 5.51
C MET A 1 7.93 12.62 4.85
N ARG A 2 7.24 12.92 3.75
CA ARG A 2 6.33 11.98 3.06
C ARG A 2 7.13 10.90 2.33
N GLN A 3 6.84 9.63 2.60
CA GLN A 3 7.56 8.49 2.04
C GLN A 3 6.69 7.23 2.01
N LEU A 4 7.04 6.30 1.12
CA LEU A 4 6.51 4.94 1.11
C LEU A 4 7.65 3.97 1.41
N THR A 5 7.48 3.10 2.40
CA THR A 5 8.44 2.03 2.66
C THR A 5 7.80 0.69 2.34
N LEU A 6 8.45 -0.09 1.49
CA LEU A 6 8.05 -1.44 1.11
C LEU A 6 9.04 -2.41 1.73
N SER A 7 8.56 -3.47 2.39
CA SER A 7 9.46 -4.43 3.04
C SER A 7 8.95 -5.87 3.02
N ILE A 8 9.91 -6.79 2.92
CA ILE A 8 9.70 -8.25 2.93
C ILE A 8 11.01 -8.95 3.27
N SER A 9 11.01 -9.97 4.13
CA SER A 9 12.19 -10.81 4.43
C SER A 9 13.49 -10.05 4.76
N GLY A 10 13.41 -8.88 5.39
CA GLY A 10 14.59 -8.04 5.67
C GLY A 10 15.06 -7.16 4.51
N ILE A 11 14.46 -7.26 3.32
CA ILE A 11 14.60 -6.29 2.23
C ILE A 11 13.67 -5.12 2.54
N SER A 12 14.18 -3.89 2.42
CA SER A 12 13.40 -2.68 2.61
C SER A 12 13.78 -1.64 1.55
N VAL A 13 12.78 -1.05 0.92
CA VAL A 13 12.95 0.04 -0.05
C VAL A 13 12.12 1.21 0.41
N ASN A 14 12.78 2.36 0.56
CA ASN A 14 12.15 3.62 0.90
C ASN A 14 12.10 4.55 -0.32
N LEU A 15 10.90 4.98 -0.69
CA LEU A 15 10.63 5.87 -1.82
C LEU A 15 10.19 7.25 -1.32
N LYS A 16 10.77 8.31 -1.90
CA LYS A 16 10.51 9.71 -1.48
C LYS A 16 10.20 10.66 -2.65
N ARG A 17 10.38 10.24 -3.89
CA ARG A 17 10.27 11.08 -5.10
C ARG A 17 9.19 10.52 -6.02
N PHE A 18 7.95 10.92 -5.80
CA PHE A 18 6.79 10.40 -6.54
C PHE A 18 6.50 11.26 -7.77
N VAL A 19 6.25 10.61 -8.90
CA VAL A 19 5.73 11.20 -10.13
C VAL A 19 4.20 11.15 -10.12
N SER A 20 3.64 10.00 -9.71
CA SER A 20 2.22 9.82 -9.46
C SER A 20 2.00 8.90 -8.26
N TYR A 21 0.90 9.14 -7.56
CA TYR A 21 0.46 8.35 -6.44
C TYR A 21 -1.06 8.42 -6.38
N ASP A 22 -1.72 7.31 -6.70
CA ASP A 22 -3.17 7.22 -6.65
C ASP A 22 -3.58 6.05 -5.75
N ARG A 23 -4.62 6.28 -4.96
CA ARG A 23 -5.20 5.31 -4.01
C ARG A 23 -6.71 5.26 -4.26
N ILE A 24 -7.18 4.13 -4.75
CA ILE A 24 -8.59 3.89 -5.02
C ILE A 24 -9.11 2.75 -4.14
N LEU A 25 -10.41 2.78 -3.84
CA LEU A 25 -11.08 1.64 -3.22
C LEU A 25 -11.05 0.45 -4.19
N ALA A 26 -10.65 -0.71 -3.69
CA ALA A 26 -10.78 -1.95 -4.42
C ALA A 26 -12.27 -2.28 -4.51
N ASP A 27 -12.79 -2.46 -5.71
CA ASP A 27 -14.17 -2.89 -5.93
C ASP A 27 -14.33 -4.34 -5.45
N THR A 28 -14.57 -4.51 -4.14
CA THR A 28 -14.92 -5.79 -3.54
C THR A 28 -16.43 -5.96 -3.69
N GLY A 29 -16.86 -6.27 -4.92
CA GLY A 29 -18.26 -6.22 -5.35
C GLY A 29 -19.21 -7.20 -4.65
N GLN A 30 -19.52 -7.00 -3.37
CA GLN A 30 -20.77 -7.44 -2.76
C GLN A 30 -21.28 -6.37 -1.80
N THR A 31 -21.96 -5.37 -2.35
CA THR A 31 -22.96 -4.63 -1.59
C THR A 31 -24.11 -5.60 -1.31
N GLU A 32 -24.07 -6.25 -0.15
CA GLU A 32 -25.26 -6.92 0.36
C GLU A 32 -26.28 -5.84 0.72
N TYR A 33 -27.57 -6.07 0.44
CA TYR A 33 -28.64 -5.16 0.85
C TYR A 33 -29.46 -5.85 1.94
N SER A 34 -29.80 -5.12 2.99
CA SER A 34 -30.75 -5.59 3.99
C SER A 34 -32.13 -5.78 3.34
N ILE A 35 -33.03 -6.55 3.97
CA ILE A 35 -34.42 -6.72 3.52
C ILE A 35 -35.15 -5.37 3.34
N VAL A 36 -34.69 -4.29 3.99
CA VAL A 36 -35.23 -2.93 3.88
C VAL A 36 -34.47 -2.05 2.87
N GLY A 37 -33.58 -2.62 2.06
CA GLY A 37 -32.86 -1.90 1.00
C GLY A 37 -31.70 -1.02 1.50
N THR A 38 -31.24 -1.21 2.74
CA THR A 38 -30.06 -0.53 3.27
C THR A 38 -28.80 -1.30 2.85
N PRO A 39 -27.79 -0.67 2.25
CA PRO A 39 -26.52 -1.35 2.00
C PRO A 39 -25.95 -1.87 3.33
N LEU A 40 -25.68 -3.18 3.39
CA LEU A 40 -25.02 -3.92 4.47
C LEU A 40 -23.49 -3.85 4.34
N ASP A 41 -22.95 -2.86 3.63
CA ASP A 41 -21.51 -2.57 3.53
C ASP A 41 -20.84 -2.24 4.89
N SER A 42 -21.61 -2.22 5.98
CA SER A 42 -21.16 -1.96 7.33
C SER A 42 -21.41 -3.16 8.25
N GLY A 43 -20.43 -4.07 8.30
CA GLY A 43 -20.17 -4.83 9.53
C GLY A 43 -19.31 -3.99 10.49
N PRO A 44 -19.35 -4.22 11.81
CA PRO A 44 -18.50 -3.49 12.77
C PRO A 44 -16.98 -3.70 12.59
N PHE A 45 -16.57 -4.52 11.62
CA PHE A 45 -15.19 -4.87 11.30
C PHE A 45 -14.87 -4.82 9.80
N TYR A 46 -15.70 -4.17 8.97
CA TYR A 46 -15.38 -4.05 7.54
C TYR A 46 -14.23 -3.07 7.34
N GLU A 47 -13.12 -3.56 6.78
CA GLU A 47 -11.98 -2.75 6.38
C GLU A 47 -11.96 -2.66 4.85
N PRO A 48 -12.38 -1.52 4.26
CA PRO A 48 -12.36 -1.36 2.81
C PRO A 48 -10.93 -1.51 2.30
N LYS A 49 -10.73 -2.37 1.30
CA LYS A 49 -9.41 -2.61 0.71
C LYS A 49 -9.13 -1.60 -0.38
N HIS A 50 -7.85 -1.28 -0.59
CA HIS A 50 -7.43 -0.30 -1.59
C HIS A 50 -6.49 -0.90 -2.64
N ILE A 51 -6.40 -0.21 -3.77
CA ILE A 51 -5.40 -0.42 -4.81
C ILE A 51 -4.62 0.87 -4.96
N TRP A 52 -3.29 0.76 -4.96
CA TRP A 52 -2.40 1.87 -5.21
C TRP A 52 -1.74 1.73 -6.56
N THR A 53 -1.75 2.81 -7.34
CA THR A 53 -0.95 2.93 -8.56
C THR A 53 0.12 3.98 -8.31
N ILE A 54 1.39 3.55 -8.38
CA ILE A 54 2.51 4.34 -7.91
C ILE A 54 3.53 4.47 -9.04
N SER A 55 3.97 5.68 -9.32
CA SER A 55 5.17 5.96 -10.11
C SER A 55 6.13 6.83 -9.33
N ALA A 56 7.40 6.43 -9.25
CA ALA A 56 8.43 7.15 -8.50
C ALA A 56 9.76 7.21 -9.26
N MET A 57 10.48 8.31 -9.10
CA MET A 57 11.87 8.43 -9.50
C MET A 57 12.75 7.66 -8.50
N VAL A 58 13.55 6.72 -9.00
CA VAL A 58 14.32 5.81 -8.16
C VAL A 58 15.79 5.74 -8.57
N THR A 59 16.65 5.51 -7.57
CA THR A 59 18.06 5.18 -7.78
C THR A 59 18.19 3.77 -8.35
N ILE A 60 19.39 3.40 -8.82
CA ILE A 60 19.68 2.03 -9.28
C ILE A 60 19.44 1.01 -8.14
N GLU A 61 19.85 1.36 -6.92
CA GLU A 61 19.67 0.50 -5.74
C GLU A 61 18.20 0.31 -5.38
N GLN A 62 17.41 1.39 -5.39
CA GLN A 62 15.97 1.32 -5.15
C GLN A 62 15.28 0.48 -6.23
N TRP A 63 15.67 0.63 -7.50
CA TRP A 63 15.13 -0.19 -8.59
C TRP A 63 15.42 -1.68 -8.40
N ARG A 64 16.67 -2.03 -8.07
CA ARG A 64 17.04 -3.43 -7.75
C ARG A 64 16.29 -3.95 -6.54
N GLY A 65 16.12 -3.11 -5.50
CA GLY A 65 15.35 -3.43 -4.31
C GLY A 65 13.88 -3.71 -4.63
N LEU A 66 13.22 -2.91 -5.49
CA LEU A 66 11.85 -3.16 -5.93
C LEU A 66 11.73 -4.51 -6.66
N GLY A 67 12.68 -4.81 -7.55
CA GLY A 67 12.75 -6.10 -8.22
C GLY A 67 12.92 -7.27 -7.23
N ALA A 68 13.76 -7.10 -6.21
CA ALA A 68 13.97 -8.11 -5.16
C ALA A 68 12.71 -8.31 -4.29
N ILE A 69 12.03 -7.22 -3.90
CA ILE A 69 10.76 -7.29 -3.16
C ILE A 69 9.71 -8.05 -3.95
N PHE A 70 9.54 -7.72 -5.24
CA PHE A 70 8.61 -8.43 -6.11
C PHE A 70 8.98 -9.90 -6.28
N GLY A 71 10.25 -10.19 -6.59
CA GLY A 71 10.75 -11.55 -6.78
C GLY A 71 10.56 -12.43 -5.54
N GLU A 72 10.88 -11.91 -4.35
CA GLU A 72 10.68 -12.60 -3.07
C GLU A 72 9.19 -12.82 -2.77
N CYS A 73 8.36 -11.79 -3.00
CA CYS A 73 6.92 -11.88 -2.79
C CYS A 73 6.28 -12.93 -3.71
N ASP A 74 6.66 -12.97 -4.99
CA ASP A 74 6.11 -13.93 -5.94
C ASP A 74 6.64 -15.36 -5.69
N ALA A 75 7.92 -15.51 -5.34
CA ALA A 75 8.49 -16.81 -4.97
C ALA A 75 7.78 -17.41 -3.75
N LYS A 76 7.61 -16.62 -2.68
CA LYS A 76 6.87 -17.06 -1.49
C LYS A 76 5.41 -17.33 -1.79
N ARG A 77 4.77 -16.51 -2.64
CA ARG A 77 3.39 -16.75 -3.05
C ARG A 77 3.22 -18.10 -3.75
N ARG A 78 4.15 -18.47 -4.63
CA ARG A 78 4.12 -19.77 -5.33
C ARG A 78 4.32 -20.95 -4.38
N ASN A 79 5.15 -20.79 -3.35
CA ASN A 79 5.53 -21.87 -2.44
C ASN A 79 4.61 -22.02 -1.21
N GLN A 80 4.07 -20.92 -0.70
CA GLN A 80 3.38 -20.83 0.59
C GLN A 80 1.93 -20.33 0.47
N GLY A 81 1.49 -19.94 -0.73
CA GLY A 81 0.12 -19.46 -0.97
C GLY A 81 -0.01 -17.94 -0.88
N ASN A 82 -0.96 -17.42 -0.11
CA ASN A 82 -1.15 -15.96 -0.02
C ASN A 82 -0.01 -15.33 0.79
N TYR A 83 0.93 -14.67 0.11
CA TYR A 83 2.01 -13.91 0.72
C TYR A 83 1.85 -12.41 0.46
N SER A 84 2.21 -11.59 1.44
CA SER A 84 2.08 -10.13 1.42
C SER A 84 3.41 -9.44 1.77
N ILE A 85 3.60 -8.24 1.24
CA ILE A 85 4.64 -7.30 1.69
C ILE A 85 4.06 -6.36 2.74
N THR A 86 4.90 -5.86 3.63
CA THR A 86 4.52 -4.77 4.55
C THR A 86 4.74 -3.44 3.87
N VAL A 87 3.73 -2.57 3.92
CA VAL A 87 3.75 -1.23 3.34
C VAL A 87 3.52 -0.21 4.45
N ASP A 88 4.46 0.70 4.62
CA ASP A 88 4.31 1.90 5.45
C ASP A 88 4.09 3.12 4.55
N ASP A 89 2.85 3.61 4.51
CA ASP A 89 2.46 4.80 3.75
C ASP A 89 2.40 6.03 4.67
N SER A 90 3.25 7.02 4.36
CA SER A 90 3.22 8.35 4.97
C SER A 90 3.10 9.46 3.92
N ILE A 91 2.71 9.12 2.68
CA ILE A 91 2.47 10.08 1.61
C ILE A 91 1.12 10.74 1.81
N GLN A 92 0.09 9.92 1.98
CA GLN A 92 -1.28 10.35 2.17
C GLN A 92 -1.87 9.64 3.37
N ASP A 93 -2.23 10.41 4.38
CA ASP A 93 -2.89 9.87 5.56
C ASP A 93 -4.14 9.07 5.18
N PHE A 94 -4.36 7.98 5.92
CA PHE A 94 -5.65 7.34 5.99
C PHE A 94 -6.56 8.19 6.86
N ILE A 95 -7.78 8.42 6.36
CA ILE A 95 -8.83 9.14 7.09
C ILE A 95 -9.98 8.16 7.26
N GLU A 96 -10.32 7.87 8.51
CA GLU A 96 -11.37 6.93 8.85
C GLU A 96 -12.39 7.61 9.77
N GLN A 97 -13.67 7.30 9.55
CA GLN A 97 -14.74 7.71 10.45
C GLN A 97 -14.75 6.75 11.65
N GLY A 98 -14.68 7.29 12.87
CA GLY A 98 -14.61 6.47 14.08
C GLY A 98 -13.19 6.10 14.50
N ALA A 99 -12.93 4.81 14.75
CA ALA A 99 -11.65 4.32 15.24
C ALA A 99 -10.76 3.82 14.09
N ARG A 100 -9.44 3.84 14.32
CA ARG A 100 -8.45 3.36 13.37
C ARG A 100 -8.57 1.84 13.12
N THR A 101 -8.61 1.40 11.87
CA THR A 101 -8.59 -0.04 11.51
C THR A 101 -7.20 -0.57 11.20
N ARG A 102 -6.30 0.26 10.68
CA ARG A 102 -4.93 -0.15 10.28
C ARG A 102 -3.89 0.07 11.37
N ALA A 103 -2.73 -0.56 11.25
CA ALA A 103 -1.60 -0.21 12.11
C ALA A 103 -1.04 1.18 11.73
N LEU A 104 -0.36 1.85 12.67
CA LEU A 104 0.41 3.05 12.34
C LEU A 104 1.65 2.66 11.54
N ALA A 105 1.95 3.46 10.51
CA ALA A 105 3.26 3.43 9.88
C ALA A 105 4.35 3.73 10.94
N ALA A 106 5.54 3.15 10.77
CA ALA A 106 6.64 3.34 11.72
C ALA A 106 6.97 4.83 11.93
N GLY A 107 7.00 5.26 13.20
CA GLY A 107 7.23 6.66 13.58
C GLY A 107 6.08 7.62 13.27
N GLY A 108 4.95 7.11 12.79
CA GLY A 108 3.73 7.86 12.55
C GLY A 108 2.98 8.21 13.83
N SER A 109 2.24 9.33 13.77
CA SER A 109 1.28 9.71 14.81
C SER A 109 -0.11 9.81 14.21
N GLN A 110 -1.12 9.44 15.00
CA GLN A 110 -2.50 9.72 14.64
C GLN A 110 -2.91 11.13 15.09
N THR A 111 -3.85 11.71 14.35
CA THR A 111 -4.56 12.94 14.70
C THR A 111 -6.05 12.62 14.78
N THR A 112 -6.67 12.88 15.93
CA THR A 112 -8.11 12.67 16.14
C THR A 112 -8.86 13.96 15.89
N PHE A 113 -10.00 13.89 15.23
CA PHE A 113 -10.90 15.03 15.00
C PHE A 113 -12.36 14.61 15.23
N THR A 114 -13.29 15.57 15.26
CA THR A 114 -14.71 15.26 15.48
C THR A 114 -15.23 14.35 14.37
N GLY A 115 -15.52 13.10 14.73
CA GLY A 115 -16.04 12.09 13.80
C GLY A 115 -15.00 11.16 13.17
N GLY A 116 -13.70 11.30 13.46
CA GLY A 116 -12.71 10.40 12.85
C GLY A 116 -11.26 10.57 13.29
N VAL A 117 -10.38 9.86 12.59
CA VAL A 117 -8.93 9.86 12.80
C VAL A 117 -8.20 9.91 11.46
N SER A 118 -7.12 10.69 11.42
CA SER A 118 -6.17 10.80 10.31
C SER A 118 -4.81 10.27 10.75
N TYR A 119 -4.18 9.39 9.97
CA TYR A 119 -2.90 8.81 10.34
C TYR A 119 -2.16 8.18 9.15
N PRO A 120 -0.81 8.13 9.17
CA PRO A 120 -0.05 7.35 8.20
C PRO A 120 -0.21 5.86 8.51
N ALA A 121 -0.59 5.07 7.51
CA ALA A 121 -1.02 3.69 7.72
C ALA A 121 0.06 2.67 7.36
N ARG A 122 0.13 1.60 8.17
CA ARG A 122 0.79 0.35 7.83
C ARG A 122 -0.26 -0.67 7.42
N PHE A 123 -0.08 -1.27 6.25
CA PHE A 123 -0.95 -2.32 5.73
C PHE A 123 -0.14 -3.40 5.00
N PHE A 124 -0.81 -4.49 4.67
CA PHE A 124 -0.25 -5.61 3.92
C PHE A 124 -0.76 -5.56 2.49
N ALA A 125 0.13 -5.77 1.52
CA ALA A 125 -0.26 -5.69 0.12
C ALA A 125 0.43 -6.76 -0.73
N ARG A 126 -0.18 -7.08 -1.86
CA ARG A 126 0.49 -7.75 -2.98
C ARG A 126 1.08 -6.68 -3.89
N MET A 127 2.36 -6.83 -4.22
CA MET A 127 3.01 -6.05 -5.26
C MET A 127 2.90 -6.77 -6.60
N PHE A 128 2.50 -6.03 -7.64
CA PHE A 128 2.58 -6.47 -9.02
C PHE A 128 3.91 -6.08 -9.64
N GLU A 129 4.30 -6.77 -10.71
CA GLU A 129 5.59 -6.60 -11.37
C GLU A 129 5.89 -5.12 -11.64
N PRO A 130 6.99 -4.58 -11.07
CA PRO A 130 7.37 -3.21 -11.30
C PRO A 130 7.94 -3.06 -12.71
N LYS A 131 7.55 -1.98 -13.39
CA LYS A 131 8.11 -1.58 -14.69
C LYS A 131 9.00 -0.37 -14.50
N SER A 132 10.02 -0.21 -15.33
CA SER A 132 10.87 0.99 -15.33
C SER A 132 10.94 1.64 -16.70
N GLN A 133 11.08 2.97 -16.67
CA GLN A 133 11.45 3.77 -17.82
C GLN A 133 12.74 4.53 -17.49
N TRP A 134 13.75 4.40 -18.34
CA TRP A 134 15.01 5.12 -18.18
C TRP A 134 14.82 6.63 -18.37
N GLN A 135 15.55 7.42 -17.58
CA GLN A 135 15.57 8.87 -17.62
C GLN A 135 17.01 9.38 -17.74
N ARG A 136 17.19 10.54 -18.39
CA ARG A 136 18.46 11.28 -18.44
C ARG A 136 18.74 12.01 -17.11
N ASN A 137 18.74 11.27 -16.00
CA ASN A 137 19.04 11.77 -14.66
C ASN A 137 20.02 10.82 -13.96
N HIS A 138 21.22 11.31 -13.65
CA HIS A 138 22.28 10.46 -13.06
C HIS A 138 22.01 10.04 -11.61
N LEU A 139 21.20 10.80 -10.86
CA LEU A 139 20.84 10.46 -9.47
C LEU A 139 19.63 9.54 -9.40
N TYR A 140 18.65 9.74 -10.28
CA TYR A 140 17.43 8.94 -10.38
C TYR A 140 17.21 8.48 -11.82
N PRO A 141 17.97 7.47 -12.29
CA PRO A 141 17.98 7.09 -13.70
C PRO A 141 16.73 6.34 -14.15
N TYR A 142 15.82 5.98 -13.23
CA TYR A 142 14.60 5.27 -13.56
C TYR A 142 13.37 5.96 -12.98
N VAL A 143 12.27 5.93 -13.74
CA VAL A 143 10.92 6.05 -13.20
C VAL A 143 10.35 4.65 -13.08
N ALA A 144 10.20 4.16 -11.86
CA ALA A 144 9.58 2.88 -11.57
C ALA A 144 8.06 3.07 -11.40
N SER A 145 7.27 2.22 -12.05
CA SER A 145 5.81 2.19 -11.94
C SER A 145 5.33 0.81 -11.51
N PHE A 146 4.46 0.75 -10.52
CA PHE A 146 3.97 -0.52 -9.97
C PHE A 146 2.60 -0.33 -9.30
N VAL A 147 1.92 -1.46 -9.07
CA VAL A 147 0.62 -1.51 -8.42
C VAL A 147 0.75 -2.31 -7.13
N LEU A 148 0.11 -1.80 -6.07
CA LEU A 148 -0.09 -2.53 -4.82
C LEU A 148 -1.59 -2.80 -4.65
N ARG A 149 -1.95 -4.03 -4.27
CA ARG A 149 -3.32 -4.37 -3.89
C ARG A 149 -3.32 -4.77 -2.43
N GLU A 150 -4.11 -4.07 -1.62
CA GLU A 150 -4.26 -4.40 -0.19
C GLU A 150 -4.74 -5.83 -0.02
N LEU A 151 -4.20 -6.50 0.99
CA LEU A 151 -4.61 -7.82 1.42
C LEU A 151 -5.09 -7.75 2.87
N ASP A 152 -5.85 -8.75 3.28
CA ASP A 152 -6.07 -8.99 4.69
C ASP A 152 -4.74 -9.27 5.39
N LYS A 153 -4.68 -8.91 6.67
CA LYS A 153 -3.58 -9.33 7.54
C LYS A 153 -3.57 -10.86 7.53
N THR A 154 -2.60 -11.44 6.84
CA THR A 154 -2.34 -12.89 6.91
C THR A 154 -1.96 -13.18 8.36
N ILE A 155 -2.82 -13.93 9.05
CA ILE A 155 -2.58 -14.52 10.38
C ILE A 155 -1.61 -15.67 10.20
#